data_AF-A0A0B6XA20-F1
#
_entry.id   AF-A0A0B6XA20-F1
#
_cell.length_a   1.000
_cell.length_b   1.000
_cell.length_c   1.000
_cell.angle_alpha   90.00
_cell.angle_beta   90.00
_cell.angle_gamma   90.00
#
_symmetry.space_group_name_H-M   'P 1'
#
loop_
_entity.id
_entity.type
_entity.pdbx_description
1 polymer ?
#
loop_
_entity_poly.entity_id
_entity_poly.type
_entity_poly.pdbx_seq_one_letter_code
_entity_poly.pdbx_strand_id
1 'polypeptide(L)'
;MTDNIITLKFGDDSKPSISTSVTPKTPEQSRCQHPAITVDEQYRIITCDQCGCNVDAFDHLLESARQAECVVREIQELYQRRDELRAACDNLLKEEKNTKVRLRGAKTQLQFLENDIKKVNNGG
;
A
#
# COMPACT_ATOMS: atom_id res chain seq x y z
N MET A 1 26.51 -0.90 -9.79
CA MET A 1 27.31 -1.83 -10.62
C MET A 1 26.70 -1.74 -12.00
N THR A 2 27.42 -1.19 -12.98
CA THR A 2 26.91 -0.92 -14.33
C THR A 2 27.37 -2.02 -15.26
N ASP A 3 26.43 -2.82 -15.77
CA ASP A 3 26.72 -3.91 -16.70
C ASP A 3 26.99 -3.35 -18.10
N ASN A 4 28.22 -3.57 -18.57
CA ASN A 4 28.70 -3.14 -19.88
C ASN A 4 28.41 -4.23 -20.92
N ILE A 5 27.59 -3.93 -21.92
CA ILE A 5 27.30 -4.87 -23.02
C ILE A 5 28.45 -4.83 -24.04
N ILE A 6 29.06 -5.99 -24.31
CA ILE A 6 30.20 -6.16 -25.23
C ILE A 6 29.69 -6.72 -26.57
N THR A 7 29.88 -5.97 -27.66
CA THR A 7 29.65 -6.47 -29.02
C THR A 7 30.98 -6.94 -29.63
N LEU A 8 31.04 -8.20 -30.08
CA LEU A 8 32.21 -8.81 -30.72
C LEU A 8 31.94 -9.03 -32.21
N LYS A 9 32.80 -8.48 -33.08
CA LYS A 9 32.83 -8.80 -34.51
C LYS A 9 34.15 -9.47 -34.82
N PHE A 10 34.10 -10.73 -35.24
CA PHE A 10 35.27 -11.48 -35.70
C PHE A 10 35.37 -11.33 -37.22
N GLY A 11 36.53 -10.88 -37.71
CA GLY A 11 36.90 -10.90 -39.13
C GLY A 11 38.02 -11.92 -39.36
N ASP A 12 38.00 -12.55 -40.53
CA ASP A 12 38.87 -13.65 -40.97
C ASP A 12 40.36 -13.47 -40.60
N ASP A 13 40.97 -14.58 -40.13
CA ASP A 13 42.39 -15.01 -39.96
C ASP A 13 43.55 -14.00 -39.85
N SER A 14 43.25 -12.71 -39.72
CA SER A 14 44.17 -11.62 -39.44
C SER A 14 43.95 -11.16 -38.00
N LYS A 15 45.05 -10.73 -37.37
CA LYS A 15 45.17 -10.37 -35.93
C LYS A 15 43.85 -9.76 -35.40
N PRO A 16 43.13 -10.43 -34.48
CA PRO A 16 41.78 -10.04 -34.13
C PRO A 16 41.80 -8.63 -33.53
N SER A 17 41.19 -7.67 -34.24
CA SER A 17 40.96 -6.32 -33.71
C SER A 17 39.54 -6.25 -33.16
N ILE A 18 39.44 -6.25 -31.83
CA ILE A 18 38.18 -6.07 -31.12
C ILE A 18 37.81 -4.59 -31.20
N SER A 19 36.85 -4.26 -32.07
CA SER A 19 36.19 -2.94 -32.07
C SER A 19 34.88 -3.03 -31.29
N THR A 20 34.98 -3.16 -29.96
CA THR A 20 33.80 -3.10 -29.08
C THR A 20 33.52 -1.65 -28.69
N SER A 21 32.31 -1.17 -28.99
CA SER A 21 31.77 0.10 -28.47
C SER A 21 30.64 -0.17 -27.48
N VAL A 22 30.77 0.34 -26.27
CA VAL A 22 29.74 0.26 -25.22
C VAL A 22 29.09 1.63 -25.07
N THR A 23 27.77 1.71 -25.19
CA THR A 23 27.02 2.94 -24.94
C THR A 23 26.40 2.87 -23.54
N PRO A 24 26.74 3.79 -22.62
CA PRO A 24 26.17 3.78 -21.28
C PRO A 24 24.69 4.19 -21.30
N LYS A 25 23.93 3.73 -20.29
CA LYS A 25 22.58 4.23 -20.01
C LYS A 25 22.65 5.75 -19.81
N THR A 26 21.71 6.49 -20.39
CA THR A 26 21.57 7.91 -20.09
C THR A 26 21.06 8.10 -18.65
N PRO A 27 21.29 9.26 -18.03
CA PRO A 27 20.77 9.56 -16.69
C PRO A 27 19.24 9.43 -16.62
N GLU A 28 18.55 9.76 -17.70
CA GLU A 28 17.10 9.65 -17.84
C GLU A 28 16.64 8.19 -17.85
N GLN A 29 17.35 7.33 -18.58
CA GLN A 29 17.10 5.87 -18.57
C GLN A 29 17.34 5.25 -17.20
N SER A 30 18.27 5.81 -16.42
CA SER A 30 18.64 5.29 -15.09
C SER A 30 17.68 5.74 -13.98
N ARG A 31 16.89 6.80 -14.23
CA ARG A 31 15.96 7.40 -13.25
C ARG A 31 14.49 7.20 -13.60
N CYS A 32 14.19 6.69 -14.79
CA CYS A 32 12.81 6.48 -15.20
C CYS A 32 12.17 5.36 -14.35
N GLN A 33 11.10 5.71 -13.64
CA GLN A 33 10.30 4.79 -12.82
C GLN A 33 8.82 4.87 -13.16
N HIS A 34 8.48 5.35 -14.36
CA HIS A 34 7.09 5.47 -14.78
C HIS A 34 6.49 4.09 -15.08
N PRO A 35 5.24 3.83 -14.66
CA PRO A 35 4.61 2.52 -14.82
C PRO A 35 4.06 2.26 -16.22
N ALA A 36 3.81 3.32 -16.99
CA ALA A 36 3.30 3.21 -18.36
C ALA A 36 4.47 2.91 -19.31
N ILE A 37 4.47 1.70 -19.85
CA ILE A 37 5.50 1.20 -20.76
C ILE A 37 4.89 0.53 -21.98
N THR A 38 5.59 0.64 -23.09
CA THR A 38 5.36 -0.16 -24.30
C THR A 38 6.44 -1.25 -24.39
N VAL A 39 6.02 -2.48 -24.68
CA VAL A 39 6.91 -3.63 -24.86
C VAL A 39 6.96 -3.99 -26.33
N ASP A 40 8.13 -3.87 -26.93
CA ASP A 40 8.40 -4.33 -28.28
C ASP A 40 8.91 -5.77 -28.25
N GLU A 41 8.08 -6.72 -28.67
CA GLU A 41 8.41 -8.15 -28.67
C GLU A 41 9.50 -8.48 -29.71
N GLN A 42 9.50 -7.80 -30.85
CA GLN A 42 10.42 -8.07 -31.95
C GLN A 42 11.85 -7.70 -31.57
N TYR A 43 12.04 -6.52 -30.96
CA TYR A 43 13.36 -6.02 -30.59
C TYR A 43 13.70 -6.26 -29.11
N ARG A 44 12.75 -6.76 -28.32
CA ARG A 44 12.87 -6.98 -26.86
C ARG A 44 13.25 -5.71 -26.12
N ILE A 45 12.64 -4.60 -26.51
CA ILE A 45 12.88 -3.27 -25.93
C ILE A 45 11.65 -2.87 -25.14
N ILE A 46 11.87 -2.35 -23.95
CA ILE A 46 10.82 -1.68 -23.18
C ILE A 46 11.05 -0.18 -23.30
N THR A 47 10.02 0.57 -23.67
CA THR A 47 10.06 2.03 -23.75
C THR A 47 9.08 2.63 -22.76
N CYS A 48 9.48 3.70 -22.09
CA CYS A 48 8.60 4.46 -21.24
C CYS A 48 7.68 5.35 -22.10
N ASP A 49 6.37 5.29 -21.90
CA ASP A 49 5.41 6.09 -22.67
C ASP A 49 5.46 7.58 -22.32
N GLN A 50 5.96 7.91 -21.12
CA GLN A 50 6.03 9.29 -20.64
C GLN A 50 7.34 9.98 -21.02
N CYS A 51 8.46 9.26 -20.97
CA CYS A 51 9.79 9.80 -21.24
C CYS A 51 10.31 9.46 -22.64
N GLY A 52 9.72 8.46 -23.31
CA GLY A 52 10.23 7.91 -24.56
C GLY A 52 11.56 7.17 -24.44
N CYS A 53 12.12 7.02 -23.23
CA CYS A 53 13.42 6.40 -23.03
C CYS A 53 13.30 4.86 -22.97
N ASN A 54 14.32 4.17 -23.48
CA ASN A 54 14.42 2.71 -23.34
C ASN A 54 14.74 2.37 -21.89
N VAL A 55 13.88 1.59 -21.26
CA VAL A 55 14.01 1.13 -19.88
C VAL A 55 14.59 -0.28 -19.89
N ASP A 56 15.41 -0.58 -18.89
CA ASP A 56 15.90 -1.93 -18.67
C ASP A 56 14.77 -2.81 -18.14
N ALA A 57 14.57 -3.96 -18.80
CA ALA A 57 13.45 -4.84 -18.50
C ALA A 57 13.53 -5.46 -17.10
N PHE A 58 14.73 -5.82 -16.63
CA PHE A 58 14.89 -6.43 -15.31
C PHE A 58 14.75 -5.38 -14.20
N ASP A 59 15.30 -4.17 -14.41
CA ASP A 59 15.12 -3.07 -13.46
C ASP A 59 13.62 -2.73 -13.31
N HIS A 60 12.89 -2.61 -14.43
CA HIS A 60 11.46 -2.32 -14.42
C HIS A 60 10.64 -3.44 -13.76
N LEU A 61 10.93 -4.70 -14.08
CA LEU A 61 10.23 -5.85 -13.52
C LEU A 61 10.47 -5.97 -12.00
N LEU A 62 11.71 -5.77 -11.56
CA LEU A 62 12.06 -5.81 -10.15
C LEU A 62 11.34 -4.72 -9.36
N GLU A 63 11.30 -3.50 -9.89
CA GLU A 63 10.60 -2.40 -9.25
C GLU A 63 9.08 -2.63 -9.22
N SER A 64 8.51 -3.12 -10.31
CA SER A 64 7.09 -3.50 -10.38
C SER A 64 6.74 -4.56 -9.34
N ALA A 65 7.60 -5.57 -9.16
CA ALA A 65 7.40 -6.63 -8.16
C ALA A 65 7.45 -6.07 -6.72
N ARG A 66 8.39 -5.18 -6.41
CA ARG A 66 8.47 -4.51 -5.10
C ARG A 66 7.23 -3.66 -4.82
N GLN A 67 6.77 -2.90 -5.80
CA GLN A 67 5.56 -2.10 -5.67
C GLN A 67 4.33 -2.99 -5.44
N ALA A 68 4.20 -4.09 -6.18
CA ALA A 68 3.12 -5.05 -5.98
C ALA A 68 3.16 -5.67 -4.57
N GLU A 69 4.34 -6.05 -4.07
CA GLU A 69 4.52 -6.57 -2.71
C GLU A 69 4.07 -5.54 -1.65
N CYS A 70 4.51 -4.28 -1.79
CA CYS A 70 4.11 -3.20 -0.90
C CYS A 70 2.59 -3.00 -0.87
N VAL A 71 1.95 -2.95 -2.05
CA VAL A 71 0.49 -2.79 -2.15
C VAL A 71 -0.25 -3.94 -1.50
N VAL A 72 0.18 -5.19 -1.71
CA VAL A 72 -0.44 -6.36 -1.07
C VAL A 72 -0.32 -6.28 0.44
N ARG A 73 0.84 -5.88 0.96
CA ARG A 73 1.05 -5.70 2.40
C ARG A 73 0.15 -4.60 2.96
N GLU A 74 0.07 -3.44 2.31
CA GLU A 74 -0.80 -2.33 2.73
C GLU A 74 -2.27 -2.74 2.75
N ILE A 75 -2.73 -3.48 1.72
CA ILE A 75 -4.10 -4.02 1.69
C ILE A 75 -4.37 -4.90 2.91
N GLN A 76 -3.42 -5.77 3.28
CA GLN A 76 -3.55 -6.64 4.45
C GLN A 76 -3.62 -5.83 5.76
N GLU A 77 -2.77 -4.82 5.92
CA GLU A 77 -2.79 -3.90 7.07
C GLU A 77 -4.13 -3.15 7.16
N LEU A 78 -4.66 -2.67 6.04
CA LEU A 78 -5.96 -2.00 5.99
C LEU A 78 -7.11 -2.94 6.40
N TYR A 79 -7.07 -4.20 5.99
CA TYR A 79 -8.05 -5.20 6.40
C TYR A 79 -8.00 -5.47 7.91
N GLN A 80 -6.80 -5.63 8.48
CA GLN A 80 -6.62 -5.78 9.92
C GLN A 80 -7.18 -4.57 10.66
N ARG A 81 -6.83 -3.36 10.20
CA ARG A 81 -7.29 -2.12 10.84
C ARG A 81 -8.80 -1.97 10.78
N ARG A 82 -9.43 -2.33 9.66
CA ARG A 82 -10.88 -2.36 9.52
C ARG A 82 -11.52 -3.28 10.55
N ASP A 83 -10.96 -4.47 10.75
CA ASP A 83 -11.54 -5.48 11.64
C ASP A 83 -11.36 -5.09 13.12
N GLU A 84 -10.23 -4.48 13.48
CA GLU A 84 -10.03 -3.85 14.79
C GLU A 84 -11.07 -2.76 15.07
N LEU A 85 -11.30 -1.87 14.09
CA LEU A 85 -12.28 -0.79 14.24
C LEU A 85 -13.70 -1.31 14.38
N ARG A 86 -14.06 -2.37 13.63
CA ARG A 86 -15.36 -3.03 13.78
C ARG A 86 -15.54 -3.61 15.18
N ALA A 87 -14.53 -4.34 15.68
CA ALA A 87 -14.57 -4.89 17.02
C ALA A 87 -14.66 -3.80 18.10
N ALA A 88 -13.93 -2.69 17.92
CA ALA A 88 -14.01 -1.53 18.83
C ALA A 88 -15.40 -0.90 18.82
N CYS A 89 -16.02 -0.69 17.65
CA CYS A 89 -17.39 -0.18 17.53
C CYS A 89 -18.40 -1.11 18.20
N ASP A 90 -18.30 -2.42 17.99
CA ASP A 90 -19.19 -3.40 18.62
C ASP A 90 -19.08 -3.38 20.15
N ASN A 91 -17.87 -3.20 20.67
CA ASN A 91 -17.64 -3.05 22.10
C ASN A 91 -18.25 -1.75 22.65
N LEU A 92 -18.02 -0.62 21.97
CA LEU A 92 -18.61 0.66 22.37
C LEU A 92 -20.15 0.62 22.36
N LEU A 93 -20.77 -0.02 21.37
CA LEU A 93 -22.22 -0.20 21.32
C LEU A 93 -22.76 -1.02 22.50
N LYS A 94 -22.02 -2.07 22.92
CA LYS A 94 -22.37 -2.84 24.12
C LYS A 94 -22.24 -1.99 25.38
N GLU A 95 -21.17 -1.22 25.51
CA GLU A 95 -20.95 -0.32 26.65
C GLU A 95 -22.01 0.77 26.73
N GLU A 96 -22.40 1.36 25.61
CA GLU A 96 -23.49 2.33 25.53
C GLU A 96 -24.81 1.71 26.00
N LYS A 97 -25.14 0.50 25.50
CA LYS A 97 -26.35 -0.23 25.92
C LYS A 97 -26.35 -0.50 27.42
N ASN A 98 -25.22 -0.96 27.97
CA ASN A 98 -25.07 -1.22 29.40
C ASN A 98 -25.23 0.06 30.22
N THR A 99 -24.61 1.15 29.79
CA THR A 99 -24.71 2.47 30.43
C THR A 99 -26.14 2.98 30.41
N LYS A 100 -26.86 2.84 29.30
CA LYS A 100 -28.28 3.19 29.17
C LYS A 100 -29.18 2.36 30.08
N VAL A 101 -28.86 1.09 30.30
CA VAL A 101 -29.58 0.25 31.29
C VAL A 101 -29.32 0.77 32.71
N ARG A 102 -28.06 1.03 33.07
CA ARG A 102 -27.70 1.60 34.39
C ARG A 102 -28.40 2.93 34.66
N LEU A 103 -28.41 3.84 33.68
CA LEU A 103 -29.06 5.14 33.78
C LEU A 103 -30.57 5.00 34.04
N ARG A 104 -31.24 4.08 33.32
CA ARG A 104 -32.67 3.79 33.54
C ARG A 104 -32.93 3.27 34.94
N GLY A 105 -32.11 2.33 35.43
CA GLY A 105 -32.21 1.82 36.80
C GLY A 105 -32.08 2.94 37.86
N ALA A 106 -31.07 3.80 37.72
CA ALA A 106 -30.88 4.94 38.62
C ALA A 106 -32.08 5.91 38.57
N LYS A 107 -32.60 6.22 37.38
CA LYS A 107 -33.79 7.07 37.22
C LYS A 107 -35.01 6.49 37.94
N THR A 108 -35.25 5.19 37.79
CA THR A 108 -36.35 4.50 38.47
C THR A 108 -36.17 4.53 40.00
N GLN A 109 -34.96 4.30 40.51
CA GLN A 109 -34.68 4.41 41.94
C GLN A 109 -34.92 5.81 42.49
N LEU A 110 -34.49 6.85 41.77
CA LEU A 110 -34.75 8.25 42.16
C LEU A 110 -36.26 8.53 42.23
N GLN A 111 -37.03 8.07 41.25
CA GLN A 111 -38.50 8.23 41.28
C GLN A 111 -39.15 7.54 42.47
N PHE A 112 -38.68 6.36 42.88
CA PHE A 112 -39.16 5.69 44.08
C PHE A 112 -38.85 6.50 45.35
N LEU A 113 -37.60 6.95 45.49
CA LEU A 113 -37.17 7.78 46.62
C LEU A 113 -37.96 9.09 46.70
N GLU A 114 -38.18 9.77 45.57
CA GLU A 114 -38.99 10.99 45.51
C GLU A 114 -40.43 10.76 45.98
N ASN A 115 -41.03 9.63 45.60
CA ASN A 115 -42.38 9.27 46.02
C ASN A 115 -42.44 8.96 47.52
N ASP A 116 -41.43 8.29 48.07
CA ASP A 116 -41.37 7.99 49.50
C ASP A 116 -41.18 9.27 50.33
N ILE A 117 -40.34 10.20 49.88
CA ILE A 117 -40.19 11.53 50.51
C ILE A 117 -41.53 12.29 50.51
N LYS A 118 -42.27 12.29 49.38
CA LYS A 118 -43.59 12.93 49.30
C LYS A 118 -44.61 12.33 50.26
N LYS A 119 -44.61 10.99 50.42
CA LYS A 119 -45.48 10.32 51.40
C LYS A 119 -45.16 10.71 52.82
N VAL A 120 -43.87 10.79 53.18
CA VAL A 120 -43.43 11.25 54.50
C VAL A 120 -43.85 12.69 54.76
N ASN A 121 -43.71 13.59 53.77
CA ASN A 121 -44.06 15.00 53.92
C ASN A 121 -45.58 15.28 53.96
N ASN A 122 -46.40 14.44 53.33
CA ASN A 122 -47.87 14.62 53.29
C ASN A 122 -48.62 13.82 54.37
N GLY A 123 -47.93 12.94 55.11
CA GLY A 123 -48.49 12.09 56.16
C GLY A 123 -48.21 12.57 57.59
N GLY A 124 -47.76 13.83 57.74
CA GLY A 124 -47.53 14.51 59.03
C GLY A 124 -48.54 15.61 59.26
#